data_AF-A0A1H8S4X9-F1
#
_entry.id   AF-A0A1H8S4X9-F1
#
_cell.length_a   1.000
_cell.length_b   1.000
_cell.length_c   1.000
_cell.angle_alpha   90.00
_cell.angle_beta   90.00
_cell.angle_gamma   90.00
#
_symmetry.space_group_name_H-M   'P 1'
#
loop_
_entity.id
_entity.type
_entity.pdbx_description
1 polymer ?
#
loop_
_entity_poly.entity_id
_entity_poly.type
_entity_poly.pdbx_seq_one_letter_code
_entity_poly.pdbx_strand_id
1 'polypeptide(L)'
;MTVVDLVRLFAEDLDVAVLVTDAQLDRPGPRILYANPGFARMSGYAASELVGLSPRVLQGQGTNREGTRQVQRALRAEGRFVGCLQNYRKGGDAYLCEIDVRAIRRLDGAPEAYIAFEREVVRRRGRPTRGGAGRYRPVAETPAPVFPPDRIPVFD
;
A
#
# COMPACT_ATOMS: atom_id res chain seq x y z
N MET A 1 -7.89 -17.32 -16.85
CA MET A 1 -7.07 -16.14 -16.56
C MET A 1 -7.47 -15.65 -15.17
N THR A 2 -6.52 -15.58 -14.25
CA THR A 2 -6.75 -15.07 -12.88
C THR A 2 -6.62 -13.56 -12.83
N VAL A 3 -7.07 -12.92 -11.74
CA VAL A 3 -6.84 -11.48 -11.51
C VAL A 3 -5.34 -11.15 -11.50
N VAL A 4 -4.51 -12.03 -10.97
CA VAL A 4 -3.06 -11.85 -10.90
C VAL A 4 -2.45 -11.88 -12.31
N ASP A 5 -2.92 -12.77 -13.19
CA ASP A 5 -2.45 -12.81 -14.58
C ASP A 5 -2.76 -11.50 -15.31
N LEU A 6 -3.95 -10.94 -15.10
CA LEU A 6 -4.34 -9.65 -15.69
C LEU A 6 -3.47 -8.51 -15.16
N VAL A 7 -3.25 -8.45 -13.84
CA VAL A 7 -2.40 -7.42 -13.24
C VAL A 7 -0.96 -7.57 -13.71
N ARG A 8 -0.44 -8.80 -13.84
CA ARG A 8 0.89 -9.05 -14.40
C ARG A 8 1.01 -8.48 -15.81
N LEU A 9 0.09 -8.85 -16.70
CA LEU A 9 0.08 -8.35 -18.09
C LEU A 9 0.03 -6.83 -18.18
N PHE A 10 -0.63 -6.17 -17.23
CA PHE A 10 -0.73 -4.71 -17.17
C PHE A 10 0.50 -4.03 -16.51
N ALA A 11 1.01 -4.60 -15.43
CA ALA A 11 1.93 -3.92 -14.52
C ALA A 11 3.41 -4.29 -14.70
N GLU A 12 3.73 -5.33 -15.49
CA GLU A 12 5.11 -5.81 -15.68
C GLU A 12 6.04 -4.70 -16.18
N ASP A 13 5.59 -3.91 -17.17
CA ASP A 13 6.38 -2.85 -17.81
C ASP A 13 6.20 -1.47 -17.16
N LEU A 14 5.47 -1.38 -16.04
CA LEU A 14 5.27 -0.10 -15.36
C LEU A 14 6.46 0.26 -14.46
N ASP A 15 6.85 1.53 -14.48
CA ASP A 15 7.86 2.08 -13.57
C ASP A 15 7.36 2.26 -12.14
N VAL A 16 6.04 2.43 -11.94
CA VAL A 16 5.46 2.47 -10.60
C VAL A 16 5.60 1.10 -9.94
N ALA A 17 5.92 1.09 -8.65
CA ALA A 17 5.99 -0.15 -7.89
C ALA A 17 4.58 -0.68 -7.65
N VAL A 18 4.34 -1.93 -8.05
CA VAL A 18 3.06 -2.61 -7.90
C VAL A 18 3.26 -3.92 -7.15
N LEU A 19 2.42 -4.13 -6.13
CA LEU A 19 2.36 -5.35 -5.33
C LEU A 19 0.92 -5.85 -5.28
N VAL A 20 0.71 -7.15 -5.45
CA VAL A 20 -0.61 -7.79 -5.26
C VAL A 20 -0.50 -8.83 -4.15
N THR A 21 -1.50 -8.85 -3.28
CA THR A 21 -1.60 -9.82 -2.18
C THR A 21 -2.95 -10.51 -2.16
N ASP A 22 -3.05 -11.65 -1.49
CA ASP A 22 -4.35 -12.25 -1.15
C ASP A 22 -5.15 -11.35 -0.19
N ALA A 23 -6.42 -11.70 0.04
CA ALA A 23 -7.30 -10.93 0.92
C ALA A 23 -7.17 -11.26 2.43
N GLN A 24 -6.20 -12.09 2.84
CA GLN A 24 -6.12 -12.58 4.22
C GLN A 24 -5.43 -11.56 5.14
N LEU A 25 -6.20 -10.65 5.72
CA LEU A 25 -5.66 -9.58 6.56
C LEU A 25 -5.27 -10.02 7.98
N ASP A 26 -5.74 -11.18 8.46
CA ASP A 26 -5.38 -11.70 9.79
C ASP A 26 -3.93 -12.19 9.84
N ARG A 27 -3.36 -12.29 11.05
CA ARG A 27 -1.97 -12.77 11.21
C ARG A 27 -1.82 -14.17 10.57
N PRO A 28 -0.76 -14.43 9.79
CA PRO A 28 0.50 -13.67 9.66
C PRO A 28 0.45 -12.47 8.70
N GLY A 29 -0.69 -12.19 8.07
CA GLY A 29 -0.93 -11.11 7.11
C GLY A 29 -1.16 -11.65 5.70
N PRO A 30 -1.50 -10.74 4.77
CA PRO A 30 -1.79 -11.16 3.42
C PRO A 30 -0.50 -11.63 2.75
N ARG A 31 -0.59 -12.64 1.89
CA ARG A 31 0.56 -13.18 1.16
C ARG A 31 0.70 -12.47 -0.17
N ILE A 32 1.94 -12.13 -0.54
CA ILE A 32 2.27 -11.56 -1.84
C ILE A 32 2.04 -12.62 -2.92
N LEU A 33 1.21 -12.29 -3.88
CA LEU A 33 0.93 -13.12 -5.06
C LEU A 33 1.75 -12.66 -6.27
N TYR A 34 2.08 -11.36 -6.32
CA TYR A 34 2.85 -10.76 -7.41
C TYR A 34 3.53 -9.47 -6.95
N ALA A 35 4.73 -9.22 -7.47
CA ALA A 35 5.47 -7.97 -7.35
C ALA A 35 6.09 -7.65 -8.71
N ASN A 36 5.88 -6.44 -9.23
CA ASN A 36 6.44 -6.07 -10.53
C ASN A 36 7.93 -5.68 -10.43
N PRO A 37 8.64 -5.55 -11.58
CA PRO A 37 10.02 -5.07 -11.60
C PRO A 37 10.23 -3.71 -10.93
N GLY A 38 9.27 -2.78 -11.03
CA GLY A 38 9.32 -1.49 -10.32
C GLY A 38 9.41 -1.66 -8.80
N PHE A 39 8.62 -2.56 -8.24
CA PHE A 39 8.64 -2.91 -6.82
C PHE A 39 9.95 -3.60 -6.42
N ALA A 40 10.45 -4.51 -7.25
CA ALA A 40 11.73 -5.18 -7.00
C ALA A 40 12.89 -4.18 -6.93
N ARG A 41 12.97 -3.24 -7.89
CA ARG A 41 13.96 -2.15 -7.88
C ARG A 41 13.88 -1.28 -6.63
N MET A 42 12.66 -0.92 -6.21
CA MET A 42 12.45 -0.09 -5.02
C MET A 42 12.78 -0.84 -3.73
N SER A 43 12.33 -2.07 -3.57
CA SER A 43 12.53 -2.80 -2.30
C SER A 43 13.92 -3.44 -2.17
N GLY A 44 14.62 -3.64 -3.29
CA GLY A 44 15.89 -4.38 -3.34
C GLY A 44 15.72 -5.91 -3.21
N TYR A 45 14.49 -6.41 -3.23
CA TYR A 45 14.19 -7.84 -3.27
C TYR A 45 13.91 -8.27 -4.71
N ALA A 46 14.27 -9.51 -5.07
CA ALA A 46 13.74 -10.11 -6.30
C ALA A 46 12.28 -10.51 -6.09
N ALA A 47 11.47 -10.49 -7.15
CA ALA A 47 10.06 -10.88 -7.08
C ALA A 47 9.88 -12.33 -6.56
N SER A 48 10.77 -13.24 -6.94
CA SER A 48 10.78 -14.64 -6.47
C SER A 48 11.03 -14.79 -4.96
N GLU A 49 11.67 -13.82 -4.33
CA GLU A 49 11.91 -13.81 -2.88
C GLU A 49 10.71 -13.26 -2.10
N LEU A 50 9.86 -12.47 -2.76
CA LEU A 50 8.71 -11.81 -2.15
C LEU A 50 7.46 -12.68 -2.20
N VAL A 51 7.23 -13.38 -3.32
CA VAL A 51 6.01 -14.18 -3.53
C VAL A 51 5.88 -15.24 -2.43
N GLY A 52 4.70 -15.29 -1.81
CA GLY A 52 4.37 -16.16 -0.68
C GLY A 52 4.64 -15.55 0.70
N LEU A 53 5.47 -14.50 0.79
CA LEU A 53 5.73 -13.79 2.04
C LEU A 53 4.68 -12.72 2.31
N SER A 54 4.63 -12.25 3.56
CA SER A 54 3.83 -11.08 3.91
C SER A 54 4.59 -9.78 3.59
N PRO A 55 3.93 -8.69 3.13
CA PRO A 55 4.58 -7.39 2.99
C PRO A 55 5.22 -6.86 4.28
N ARG A 56 4.89 -7.46 5.43
CA ARG A 56 5.54 -7.22 6.72
C ARG A 56 7.05 -7.45 6.71
N VAL A 57 7.60 -8.19 5.75
CA VAL A 57 9.06 -8.34 5.59
C VAL A 57 9.78 -7.01 5.30
N LEU A 58 9.04 -6.00 4.84
CA LEU A 58 9.56 -4.65 4.59
C LEU A 58 9.50 -3.76 5.84
N GLN A 59 8.94 -4.25 6.95
CA GLN A 59 8.78 -3.49 8.18
C GLN A 59 9.96 -3.74 9.12
N GLY A 60 10.35 -2.73 9.87
CA GLY A 60 11.48 -2.79 10.81
C GLY A 60 11.23 -1.97 12.07
N GLN A 61 12.28 -1.72 12.84
CA GLN A 61 12.18 -1.08 14.16
C GLN A 61 11.50 0.31 14.12
N GLY A 62 11.79 1.10 13.09
CA GLY A 62 11.19 2.43 12.89
C GLY A 62 9.81 2.43 12.22
N THR A 63 9.24 1.28 11.86
CA THR A 63 7.89 1.23 11.29
C THR A 63 6.84 1.49 12.37
N ASN A 64 5.99 2.51 12.18
CA ASN A 64 4.91 2.81 13.12
C ASN A 64 3.87 1.68 13.17
N ARG A 65 3.84 0.94 14.28
CA ARG A 65 2.92 -0.18 14.51
C ARG A 65 1.46 0.24 14.46
N GLU A 66 1.09 1.40 15.00
CA GLU A 66 -0.28 1.86 14.94
C GLU A 66 -0.69 2.23 13.51
N GLY A 67 0.25 2.75 12.73
CA GLY A 67 0.02 2.97 11.30
C GLY A 67 -0.25 1.69 10.53
N THR A 68 0.52 0.62 10.80
CA THR A 68 0.26 -0.69 10.17
C THR A 68 -1.11 -1.27 10.55
N ARG A 69 -1.58 -1.02 11.78
CA ARG A 69 -2.92 -1.42 12.23
C ARG A 69 -4.00 -0.57 11.56
N GLN A 70 -3.74 0.71 11.33
CA GLN A 70 -4.66 1.57 10.59
C GLN A 70 -4.84 1.09 9.15
N VAL A 71 -3.77 0.65 8.47
CA VAL A 71 -3.89 0.02 7.15
C VAL A 71 -4.86 -1.16 7.21
N GLN A 72 -4.64 -2.09 8.15
CA GLN A 72 -5.50 -3.27 8.31
C GLN A 72 -6.97 -2.89 8.56
N ARG A 73 -7.23 -1.92 9.46
CA ARG A 73 -8.60 -1.45 9.75
C ARG A 73 -9.26 -0.80 8.53
N ALA A 74 -8.54 0.05 7.81
CA ALA A 74 -9.06 0.72 6.61
C ALA A 74 -9.36 -0.27 5.47
N LEU A 75 -8.50 -1.27 5.27
CA LEU A 75 -8.75 -2.32 4.27
C LEU A 75 -9.94 -3.21 4.63
N ARG A 76 -10.19 -3.45 5.92
CA ARG A 76 -11.39 -4.19 6.38
C ARG A 76 -12.67 -3.38 6.20
N ALA A 77 -12.64 -2.09 6.57
CA ALA A 77 -13.83 -1.23 6.56
C ALA A 77 -14.20 -0.73 5.15
N GLU A 78 -13.20 -0.25 4.40
CA GLU A 78 -13.42 0.46 3.14
C GLU A 78 -12.85 -0.29 1.93
N GLY A 79 -11.98 -1.27 2.15
CA GLY A 79 -11.22 -1.91 1.08
C GLY A 79 -10.21 -0.98 0.43
N ARG A 80 -9.84 0.13 1.07
CA ARG A 80 -8.81 1.05 0.57
C ARG A 80 -7.98 1.68 1.68
N PHE A 81 -6.76 2.08 1.37
CA PHE A 81 -5.91 2.88 2.26
C PHE A 81 -4.95 3.75 1.45
N VAL A 82 -4.74 4.98 1.88
CA VAL A 82 -3.70 5.87 1.34
C VAL A 82 -2.92 6.48 2.49
N GLY A 83 -1.60 6.39 2.46
CA GLY A 83 -0.76 6.96 3.51
C GLY A 83 0.72 6.66 3.32
N CYS A 84 1.53 6.94 4.34
CA CYS A 84 2.96 6.66 4.32
C CYS A 84 3.40 5.80 5.51
N LEU A 85 4.28 4.83 5.24
CA LEU A 85 4.94 3.99 6.24
C LEU A 85 6.45 3.99 6.02
N GLN A 86 7.21 3.89 7.10
CA GLN A 86 8.64 3.62 6.98
C GLN A 86 8.85 2.13 6.71
N ASN A 87 9.43 1.83 5.56
CA ASN A 87 9.81 0.48 5.14
C ASN A 87 11.35 0.38 5.06
N TYR A 88 11.83 -0.85 4.87
CA TYR A 88 13.23 -1.21 4.83
C TYR A 88 13.50 -2.03 3.59
N ARG A 89 14.54 -1.66 2.86
CA ARG A 89 15.03 -2.46 1.72
C ARG A 89 15.64 -3.76 2.22
N LYS A 90 15.90 -4.71 1.32
CA LYS A 90 16.62 -5.95 1.63
C LYS A 90 17.95 -5.72 2.35
N GLY A 91 18.67 -4.66 1.97
CA GLY A 91 19.94 -4.26 2.61
C GLY A 91 19.80 -3.58 3.97
N GLY A 92 18.58 -3.31 4.45
CA GLY A 92 18.32 -2.65 5.72
C GLY A 92 18.17 -1.13 5.64
N ASP A 93 18.32 -0.52 4.47
CA ASP A 93 18.12 0.92 4.30
C ASP A 93 16.65 1.29 4.50
N ALA A 94 16.41 2.22 5.43
CA ALA A 94 15.08 2.75 5.68
C ALA A 94 14.66 3.74 4.57
N TYR A 95 13.41 3.67 4.15
CA TYR A 95 12.80 4.63 3.24
C TYR A 95 11.36 4.92 3.63
N LEU A 96 10.89 6.13 3.33
CA LEU A 96 9.49 6.48 3.53
C LEU A 96 8.70 6.06 2.28
N CYS A 97 7.86 5.06 2.45
CA CYS A 97 7.02 4.49 1.41
C CYS A 97 5.64 5.11 1.48
N GLU A 98 5.24 5.81 0.43
CA GLU A 98 3.83 6.14 0.20
C GLU A 98 3.15 4.95 -0.46
N ILE A 99 1.96 4.61 0.04
CA ILE A 99 1.18 3.45 -0.39
C ILE A 99 -0.26 3.90 -0.71
N ASP A 100 -0.79 3.48 -1.88
CA ASP A 100 -2.22 3.48 -2.23
C ASP A 100 -2.63 2.02 -2.44
N VAL A 101 -3.42 1.49 -1.51
CA VAL A 101 -3.86 0.10 -1.51
C VAL A 101 -5.35 0.04 -1.76
N ARG A 102 -5.77 -0.84 -2.68
CA ARG A 102 -7.18 -1.04 -3.05
C ARG A 102 -7.55 -2.51 -3.14
N ALA A 103 -8.76 -2.83 -2.69
CA ALA A 103 -9.35 -4.14 -2.86
C ALA A 103 -9.74 -4.36 -4.32
N ILE A 104 -9.30 -5.47 -4.88
CA ILE A 104 -9.90 -6.04 -6.09
C ILE A 104 -11.02 -6.96 -5.60
N ARG A 105 -12.25 -6.67 -6.00
CA ARG A 105 -13.44 -7.36 -5.52
C ARG A 105 -13.97 -8.31 -6.57
N ARG A 106 -14.53 -9.42 -6.09
CA ARG A 106 -15.38 -10.30 -6.88
C ARG A 106 -16.71 -9.62 -7.20
N LEU A 107 -17.49 -10.24 -8.08
CA LEU A 107 -18.83 -9.76 -8.43
C LEU A 107 -19.81 -9.75 -7.25
N ASP A 108 -19.60 -10.58 -6.24
CA ASP A 108 -20.37 -10.61 -4.98
C ASP A 108 -19.95 -9.51 -3.99
N GLY A 109 -18.96 -8.68 -4.34
CA GLY A 109 -18.43 -7.60 -3.51
C GLY A 109 -17.37 -8.04 -2.50
N ALA A 110 -17.10 -9.34 -2.34
CA ALA A 110 -16.06 -9.83 -1.44
C ALA A 110 -14.65 -9.48 -1.98
N PRO A 111 -13.69 -9.12 -1.11
CA PRO A 111 -12.31 -8.89 -1.55
C PRO A 111 -11.68 -10.19 -2.04
N GLU A 112 -11.20 -10.20 -3.29
CA GLU A 112 -10.43 -11.30 -3.89
C GLU A 112 -8.94 -11.15 -3.59
N ALA A 113 -8.44 -9.92 -3.71
CA ALA A 113 -7.04 -9.55 -3.55
C ALA A 113 -6.93 -8.08 -3.15
N TYR A 114 -5.73 -7.66 -2.75
CA TYR A 114 -5.38 -6.25 -2.63
C TYR A 114 -4.25 -5.91 -3.58
N ILE A 115 -4.38 -4.80 -4.31
CA ILE A 115 -3.32 -4.21 -5.12
C ILE A 115 -2.80 -2.96 -4.42
N ALA A 116 -1.49 -2.81 -4.35
CA ALA A 116 -0.80 -1.65 -3.82
C ALA A 116 0.04 -0.99 -4.91
N PHE A 117 -0.07 0.34 -5.00
CA PHE A 117 0.83 1.19 -5.74
C PHE A 117 1.73 1.91 -4.74
N GLU A 118 3.03 1.79 -4.93
CA GLU A 118 4.01 2.28 -3.98
C GLU A 118 4.99 3.24 -4.62
N ARG A 119 5.46 4.20 -3.83
CA ARG A 119 6.56 5.08 -4.21
C ARG A 119 7.36 5.51 -2.99
N GLU A 120 8.65 5.69 -3.20
CA GLU A 120 9.51 6.33 -2.22
C GLU A 120 9.30 7.85 -2.22
N VAL A 121 9.14 8.43 -1.03
CA VAL A 121 9.06 9.87 -0.86
C VAL A 121 10.47 10.47 -0.88
N VAL A 122 10.86 11.04 -2.02
CA VAL A 122 12.14 11.74 -2.16
C VAL A 122 12.04 13.16 -1.60
N ARG A 123 12.62 13.42 -0.42
CA ARG A 123 12.75 14.78 0.11
C ARG A 123 13.85 15.54 -0.65
N ARG A 124 13.47 16.49 -1.50
CA ARG A 124 14.44 17.45 -2.07
C ARG A 124 14.86 18.46 -0.98
N ARG A 125 16.17 18.54 -0.69
CA ARG A 125 16.72 19.63 0.13
C ARG A 125 16.49 20.96 -0.62
N GLY A 126 15.72 21.89 -0.05
CA GLY A 126 15.76 23.30 -0.47
C GLY A 126 14.50 23.98 -1.01
N ARG A 127 13.29 23.39 -0.95
CA ARG A 127 12.06 24.16 -1.23
C ARG A 127 11.23 24.31 0.05
N PRO A 128 11.16 25.51 0.65
CA PRO A 128 10.18 25.77 1.70
C PRO A 128 8.79 25.53 1.09
N THR A 129 7.96 24.74 1.76
CA THR A 129 6.55 24.59 1.40
C THR A 129 5.88 25.97 1.51
N ARG A 130 5.72 26.67 0.39
CA ARG A 130 4.77 27.78 0.32
C ARG A 130 3.37 27.20 0.54
N GLY A 131 2.62 27.84 1.42
CA GLY A 131 1.41 27.34 2.05
C GLY A 131 0.41 26.67 1.09
N GLY A 132 -0.29 25.68 1.64
CA GLY A 132 -1.32 24.92 0.95
C GLY A 132 -1.21 23.47 1.37
N ALA A 133 -2.29 22.93 1.95
CA ALA A 133 -2.47 21.54 2.32
C ALA A 133 -1.71 20.58 1.40
N GLY A 134 -0.52 20.14 1.82
CA GLY A 134 0.14 19.03 1.17
C GLY A 134 -0.79 17.84 1.25
N ARG A 135 -1.01 17.14 0.13
CA ARG A 135 -1.85 15.93 0.01
C ARG A 135 -1.47 14.78 0.97
N TYR A 136 -0.53 14.99 1.88
CA TYR A 136 0.17 13.96 2.63
C TYR A 136 0.22 14.32 4.10
N ARG A 137 -0.55 13.58 4.90
CA ARG A 137 -0.40 13.54 6.35
C ARG A 137 0.35 12.26 6.74
N PRO A 138 1.47 12.36 7.48
CA PRO A 138 2.04 11.21 8.17
C PRO A 138 0.97 10.54 9.03
N VAL A 139 0.95 9.21 9.05
CA VAL A 139 -0.06 8.44 9.80
C VAL A 139 -0.10 8.80 11.29
N ALA A 140 1.01 9.29 11.85
CA ALA A 140 1.09 9.74 13.24
C ALA A 140 0.27 11.02 13.55
N GLU A 141 -0.09 11.83 12.56
CA GLU A 141 -0.70 13.16 12.76
C GLU A 141 -2.13 13.27 12.20
N THR A 142 -2.74 12.16 11.81
CA THR A 142 -4.10 12.16 11.27
C THR A 142 -5.09 11.77 12.36
N PRO A 143 -5.85 12.71 12.97
CA PRO A 143 -7.04 12.30 13.72
C PRO A 143 -7.94 11.48 12.80
N ALA A 144 -8.63 10.47 13.34
CA ALA A 144 -9.59 9.67 12.58
C ALA A 144 -10.45 10.60 11.71
N PRO A 145 -10.63 10.31 10.41
CA PRO A 145 -11.35 11.24 9.56
C PRO A 145 -12.79 11.37 10.07
N VAL A 146 -13.14 12.55 10.57
CA VAL A 146 -14.52 12.93 10.86
C VAL A 146 -15.12 13.36 9.53
N PHE A 147 -15.95 12.51 8.93
CA PHE A 147 -16.75 12.89 7.77
C PHE A 147 -18.13 13.35 8.24
N PRO A 148 -18.66 14.46 7.69
CA PRO A 148 -20.03 14.89 7.97
C PRO A 148 -21.04 13.86 7.41
N PRO A 149 -22.21 13.69 8.03
CA PRO A 149 -23.16 12.62 7.73
C PRO A 149 -23.77 12.66 6.30
N ASP A 150 -23.60 13.74 5.53
CA ASP A 150 -24.54 14.06 4.44
C ASP A 150 -23.95 13.97 3.01
N ARG A 151 -23.02 13.05 2.74
CA ARG A 151 -22.67 12.70 1.34
C ARG A 151 -22.58 11.20 1.12
N ILE A 152 -23.74 10.56 1.21
CA ILE A 152 -24.01 9.29 0.53
C ILE A 152 -24.58 9.68 -0.84
N PRO A 153 -23.91 9.41 -1.97
CA PRO A 153 -24.60 9.43 -3.25
C PRO A 153 -25.63 8.28 -3.22
N VAL A 154 -26.90 8.65 -3.22
CA VAL A 154 -28.01 7.75 -3.55
C VAL A 154 -27.89 7.49 -5.04
N PHE A 155 -27.76 6.22 -5.42
CA PHE A 155 -27.93 5.80 -6.80
C PHE A 155 -29.35 5.25 -6.91
N ASP A 156 -30.13 5.85 -7.83
CA ASP A 156 -31.42 5.32 -8.29
C ASP A 156 -31.27 3.93 -8.93
#